data_AF-A0A1A5PZJ2-F1
#
_entry.id   AF-A0A1A5PZJ2-F1
#
_cell.length_a   1.000
_cell.length_b   1.000
_cell.length_c   1.000
_cell.angle_alpha   90.00
_cell.angle_beta   90.00
_cell.angle_gamma   90.00
#
_symmetry.space_group_name_H-M   'P 1'
#
loop_
_entity.id
_entity.type
_entity.pdbx_description
1 polymer ?
#
loop_
_entity_poly.entity_id
_entity_poly.type
_entity_poly.pdbx_seq_one_letter_code
_entity_poly.pdbx_strand_id
1 'polypeptide(L)'
;MEPAAPDTDAMAALKDLVEEIVAGRLSVMEVMRSAPEGDYFAFVQQARLSRMLIADRRVLERLMVEMRGKLIHDPDNGDIYKELARKDGARRFPRLLAERADAFNTQASLLTANTFPERLEQYGVLIAYVEKLWTDACELFHRGNFPMAAFMSILVIEEVGKLTRLAEELIYLDAPLPIARHPVVEKSHRKKHFISVMSGALVNARLERILGKNTVRRVLHEAESDELEKTRQQCLYVDMAEGRAVTPTERIGEPRARELTILAGELMAEILGHFPWEFERMMLNIVAYERQLGLPENKIERR
;
A
#
# COMPACT_ATOMS: atom_id res chain seq x y z
N MET A 1 -9.68 15.79 -28.59
CA MET A 1 -9.58 14.43 -29.13
C MET A 1 -10.90 13.75 -28.86
N GLU A 2 -11.66 13.43 -29.91
CA GLU A 2 -12.74 12.44 -29.76
C GLU A 2 -12.13 11.12 -29.26
N PRO A 3 -12.78 10.41 -28.32
CA PRO A 3 -12.32 9.09 -27.94
C PRO A 3 -12.38 8.18 -29.17
N ALA A 4 -11.27 7.52 -29.50
CA ALA A 4 -11.24 6.52 -30.54
C ALA A 4 -12.35 5.48 -30.26
N ALA A 5 -13.14 5.15 -31.30
CA ALA A 5 -14.15 4.11 -31.18
C ALA A 5 -13.46 2.81 -30.68
N PRO A 6 -14.08 2.06 -29.76
CA PRO A 6 -13.49 0.84 -29.24
C PRO A 6 -13.21 -0.13 -30.39
N ASP A 7 -11.98 -0.65 -30.43
CA ASP A 7 -11.51 -1.60 -31.42
C ASP A 7 -12.42 -2.84 -31.42
N THR A 8 -13.16 -3.03 -32.50
CA THR A 8 -14.19 -4.06 -32.63
C THR A 8 -13.60 -5.46 -32.52
N ASP A 9 -12.34 -5.65 -32.94
CA ASP A 9 -11.67 -6.95 -32.94
C ASP A 9 -11.20 -7.32 -31.53
N ALA A 10 -10.71 -6.34 -30.75
CA ALA A 10 -10.33 -6.56 -29.35
C ALA A 10 -11.55 -6.90 -28.47
N MET A 11 -12.71 -6.28 -28.74
CA MET A 11 -13.95 -6.59 -28.04
C MET A 11 -14.51 -7.97 -28.40
N ALA A 12 -14.37 -8.40 -29.66
CA ALA A 12 -14.70 -9.76 -30.07
C ALA A 12 -13.82 -10.80 -29.37
N ALA A 13 -12.49 -10.59 -29.37
CA ALA A 13 -11.54 -11.48 -28.69
C ALA A 13 -11.80 -11.60 -27.18
N LEU A 14 -12.11 -10.49 -26.50
CA LEU A 14 -12.48 -10.52 -25.09
C LEU A 14 -13.76 -11.32 -24.84
N LYS A 15 -14.77 -11.15 -25.70
CA LYS A 15 -16.02 -11.90 -25.60
C LYS A 15 -15.79 -13.40 -25.78
N ASP A 16 -14.99 -13.79 -26.75
CA ASP A 16 -14.65 -15.20 -26.98
C ASP A 16 -13.91 -15.80 -25.79
N LEU A 17 -12.95 -15.06 -25.22
CA LEU A 17 -12.25 -15.46 -23.99
C LEU A 17 -13.22 -15.67 -22.81
N VAL A 18 -14.19 -14.77 -22.62
CA VAL A 18 -15.22 -14.90 -21.59
C VAL A 18 -16.05 -16.17 -21.82
N GLU A 19 -16.47 -16.45 -23.06
CA GLU A 19 -17.24 -17.66 -23.38
C GLU A 19 -16.43 -18.96 -23.14
N GLU A 20 -15.11 -18.96 -23.42
CA GLU A 20 -14.24 -20.10 -23.11
C GLU A 20 -14.08 -20.34 -21.60
N ILE A 21 -13.93 -19.26 -20.82
CA ILE A 21 -13.88 -19.32 -19.37
C ILE A 21 -15.20 -19.85 -18.79
N VAL A 22 -16.34 -19.30 -19.23
CA VAL A 22 -17.67 -19.69 -18.74
C VAL A 22 -17.98 -21.14 -19.10
N ALA A 23 -17.54 -21.59 -20.27
CA ALA A 23 -17.65 -23.00 -20.67
C ALA A 23 -16.68 -23.93 -19.93
N GLY A 24 -15.79 -23.40 -19.08
CA GLY A 24 -14.80 -24.16 -18.32
C GLY A 24 -13.67 -24.75 -19.18
N ARG A 25 -13.50 -24.26 -20.41
CA ARG A 25 -12.39 -24.66 -21.31
C ARG A 25 -11.07 -24.00 -20.93
N LEU A 26 -11.14 -22.81 -20.33
CA LEU A 26 -10.01 -22.10 -19.75
C LEU A 26 -10.25 -21.85 -18.26
N SER A 27 -9.20 -21.99 -17.45
CA SER A 27 -9.25 -21.64 -16.03
C SER A 27 -9.05 -20.13 -15.86
N VAL A 28 -9.91 -19.50 -15.06
CA VAL A 28 -9.77 -18.08 -14.69
C VAL A 28 -8.42 -17.85 -14.01
N MET A 29 -8.01 -18.76 -13.12
CA MET A 29 -6.73 -18.67 -12.41
C MET A 29 -5.51 -18.77 -13.34
N GLU A 30 -5.62 -19.51 -14.45
CA GLU A 30 -4.54 -19.63 -15.44
C GLU A 30 -4.38 -18.37 -16.28
N VAL A 31 -5.50 -17.78 -16.70
CA VAL A 31 -5.54 -16.50 -17.40
C VAL A 31 -5.03 -15.36 -16.50
N MET A 32 -5.25 -15.45 -15.19
CA MET A 32 -4.79 -14.48 -14.19
C MET A 32 -3.39 -14.74 -13.62
N ARG A 33 -2.62 -15.74 -14.11
CA ARG A 33 -1.26 -16.01 -13.59
C ARG A 33 -0.32 -14.85 -13.84
N SER A 34 0.31 -14.32 -12.79
CA SER A 34 1.23 -13.18 -12.83
C SER A 34 2.17 -13.16 -14.04
N ALA A 35 2.36 -11.97 -14.60
CA ALA A 35 3.32 -11.68 -15.64
C ALA A 35 4.75 -12.13 -15.28
N PRO A 36 5.62 -12.35 -16.29
CA PRO A 36 7.03 -12.60 -16.06
C PRO A 36 7.67 -11.55 -15.16
N GLU A 37 8.61 -11.98 -14.33
CA GLU A 37 9.34 -11.09 -13.42
C GLU A 37 10.01 -9.94 -14.18
N GLY A 38 9.80 -8.71 -13.69
CA GLY A 38 10.38 -7.49 -14.27
C GLY A 38 9.64 -6.94 -15.50
N ASP A 39 8.61 -7.63 -16.02
CA ASP A 39 7.80 -7.13 -17.13
C ASP A 39 6.60 -6.31 -16.60
N TYR A 40 6.87 -5.04 -16.30
CA TYR A 40 5.87 -4.08 -15.83
C TYR A 40 4.70 -3.90 -16.81
N PHE A 41 4.97 -3.93 -18.12
CA PHE A 41 3.93 -3.71 -19.12
C PHE A 41 2.99 -4.92 -19.18
N ALA A 42 3.54 -6.14 -19.26
CA ALA A 42 2.74 -7.36 -19.24
C ALA A 42 1.91 -7.46 -17.95
N PHE A 43 2.49 -7.10 -16.79
CA PHE A 43 1.76 -7.05 -15.52
C PHE A 43 0.57 -6.07 -15.58
N VAL A 44 0.79 -4.87 -16.10
CA VAL A 44 -0.27 -3.86 -16.26
C VAL A 44 -1.37 -4.36 -17.20
N GLN A 45 -1.03 -4.93 -18.36
CA GLN A 45 -2.02 -5.47 -19.28
C GLN A 45 -2.82 -6.61 -18.65
N GLN A 46 -2.16 -7.47 -17.88
CA GLN A 46 -2.82 -8.54 -17.16
C GLN A 46 -3.74 -8.04 -16.04
N ALA A 47 -3.32 -7.02 -15.29
CA ALA A 47 -4.14 -6.41 -14.24
C ALA A 47 -5.42 -5.79 -14.83
N ARG A 48 -5.31 -5.13 -16.00
CA ARG A 48 -6.46 -4.63 -16.77
C ARG A 48 -7.38 -5.75 -17.21
N LEU A 49 -6.84 -6.77 -17.86
CA LEU A 49 -7.61 -7.94 -18.32
C LEU A 49 -8.34 -8.60 -17.16
N SER A 50 -7.65 -8.80 -16.03
CA SER A 50 -8.23 -9.37 -14.82
C SER A 50 -9.42 -8.56 -14.32
N ARG A 51 -9.31 -7.23 -14.25
CA ARG A 51 -10.43 -6.36 -13.85
C ARG A 51 -11.59 -6.41 -14.82
N MET A 52 -11.33 -6.47 -16.13
CA MET A 52 -12.36 -6.59 -17.16
C MET A 52 -13.11 -7.93 -17.05
N LEU A 53 -12.38 -9.02 -16.83
CA LEU A 53 -12.95 -10.36 -16.63
C LEU A 53 -13.80 -10.43 -15.35
N ILE A 54 -13.31 -9.89 -14.24
CA ILE A 54 -14.00 -9.88 -12.94
C ILE A 54 -15.25 -8.98 -12.97
N ALA A 55 -15.37 -8.05 -13.90
CA ALA A 55 -16.61 -7.28 -14.09
C ALA A 55 -17.75 -8.14 -14.68
N ASP A 56 -17.46 -9.25 -15.36
CA ASP A 56 -18.48 -10.20 -15.84
C ASP A 56 -18.88 -11.17 -14.71
N ARG A 57 -20.15 -11.11 -14.32
CA ARG A 57 -20.72 -11.97 -13.27
C ARG A 57 -20.52 -13.46 -13.54
N ARG A 58 -20.57 -13.91 -14.80
CA ARG A 58 -20.44 -15.33 -15.15
C ARG A 58 -19.01 -15.82 -14.92
N VAL A 59 -18.03 -14.97 -15.19
CA VAL A 59 -16.61 -15.25 -14.91
C VAL A 59 -16.37 -15.30 -13.40
N LEU A 60 -16.96 -14.37 -12.63
CA LEU A 60 -16.92 -14.40 -11.16
C LEU A 60 -17.49 -15.70 -10.59
N GLU A 61 -18.66 -16.13 -11.06
CA GLU A 61 -19.29 -17.38 -10.64
C GLU A 61 -18.38 -18.58 -10.95
N ARG A 62 -17.72 -18.59 -12.11
CA ARG A 62 -16.73 -19.62 -12.46
C ARG A 62 -15.49 -19.59 -11.55
N LEU A 63 -14.93 -18.41 -11.31
CA LEU A 63 -13.79 -18.23 -10.41
C LEU A 63 -14.12 -18.75 -9.00
N MET A 64 -15.32 -18.48 -8.48
CA MET A 64 -15.76 -19.01 -7.18
C MET A 64 -15.78 -20.54 -7.15
N VAL A 65 -16.18 -21.19 -8.25
CA VAL A 65 -16.14 -22.66 -8.37
C VAL A 65 -14.69 -23.17 -8.35
N GLU A 66 -13.80 -22.56 -9.13
CA GLU A 66 -12.37 -22.92 -9.16
C GLU A 66 -11.70 -22.72 -7.80
N MET A 67 -11.98 -21.59 -7.13
CA MET A 67 -11.49 -21.30 -5.79
C MET A 67 -12.00 -22.29 -4.76
N ARG A 68 -13.30 -22.65 -4.78
CA ARG A 68 -13.85 -23.69 -3.88
C ARG A 68 -13.17 -25.03 -4.09
N GLY A 69 -12.88 -25.40 -5.33
CA GLY A 69 -12.12 -26.64 -5.63
C GLY A 69 -10.72 -26.64 -5.03
N LYS A 70 -10.05 -25.48 -4.97
CA LYS A 70 -8.70 -25.32 -4.38
C LYS A 70 -8.71 -25.12 -2.85
N LEU A 71 -9.77 -24.53 -2.30
CA LEU A 71 -9.92 -24.23 -0.86
C LEU A 71 -10.26 -25.44 0.03
N ILE A 72 -10.54 -26.60 -0.54
CA ILE A 72 -10.77 -27.85 0.22
C ILE A 72 -9.51 -28.29 1.02
N HIS A 73 -8.36 -27.62 0.83
CA HIS A 73 -7.10 -27.90 1.53
C HIS A 73 -6.61 -26.84 2.52
N ASP A 74 -7.37 -25.78 2.83
CA ASP A 74 -6.92 -24.77 3.80
C ASP A 74 -8.03 -24.30 4.76
N PRO A 75 -8.13 -24.87 5.98
CA PRO A 75 -9.21 -24.60 6.93
C PRO A 75 -9.10 -23.23 7.63
N ASP A 76 -8.04 -22.43 7.41
CA ASP A 76 -7.80 -21.21 8.19
C ASP A 76 -8.32 -19.91 7.54
N ASN A 77 -9.00 -20.00 6.39
CA ASN A 77 -9.39 -18.83 5.58
C ASN A 77 -10.67 -18.09 6.07
N GLY A 78 -11.07 -18.30 7.33
CA GLY A 78 -12.36 -17.88 7.88
C GLY A 78 -12.42 -16.50 8.55
N ASP A 79 -11.31 -15.74 8.67
CA ASP A 79 -11.26 -14.63 9.63
C ASP A 79 -11.00 -13.21 9.08
N ILE A 80 -10.98 -12.96 7.76
CA ILE A 80 -10.85 -11.56 7.26
C ILE A 80 -11.96 -10.67 7.82
N TYR A 81 -13.21 -11.14 7.83
CA TYR A 81 -14.33 -10.39 8.40
C TYR A 81 -14.21 -10.19 9.92
N LYS A 82 -13.68 -11.19 10.66
CA LYS A 82 -13.45 -11.04 12.10
C LYS A 82 -12.28 -10.11 12.39
N GLU A 83 -11.22 -10.14 11.59
CA GLU A 83 -10.08 -9.23 11.69
C GLU A 83 -10.47 -7.79 11.36
N LEU A 84 -11.22 -7.58 10.27
CA LEU A 84 -11.79 -6.28 9.96
C LEU A 84 -12.72 -5.80 11.08
N ALA A 85 -13.60 -6.65 11.62
CA ALA A 85 -14.45 -6.28 12.75
C ALA A 85 -13.63 -5.91 14.00
N ARG A 86 -12.56 -6.64 14.31
CA ARG A 86 -11.64 -6.37 15.43
C ARG A 86 -10.91 -5.03 15.31
N LYS A 87 -10.77 -4.51 14.09
CA LYS A 87 -10.10 -3.24 13.76
C LYS A 87 -11.08 -2.11 13.47
N ASP A 88 -12.38 -2.27 13.76
CA ASP A 88 -13.43 -1.28 13.41
C ASP A 88 -13.47 -0.97 11.89
N GLY A 89 -13.21 -2.02 11.09
CA GLY A 89 -13.13 -1.94 9.63
C GLY A 89 -14.44 -1.51 8.97
N ALA A 90 -15.60 -1.84 9.57
CA ALA A 90 -16.91 -1.43 9.06
C ALA A 90 -17.06 0.11 8.96
N ARG A 91 -16.45 0.85 9.89
CA ARG A 91 -16.43 2.32 9.87
C ARG A 91 -15.24 2.87 9.09
N ARG A 92 -14.05 2.28 9.28
CA ARG A 92 -12.79 2.79 8.71
C ARG A 92 -12.66 2.55 7.21
N PHE A 93 -13.12 1.41 6.71
CA PHE A 93 -12.95 1.04 5.30
C PHE A 93 -13.75 1.94 4.35
N PRO A 94 -15.04 2.24 4.59
CA PRO A 94 -15.77 3.21 3.75
C PRO A 94 -15.13 4.60 3.76
N ARG A 95 -14.63 5.05 4.92
CA ARG A 95 -13.93 6.33 5.03
C ARG A 95 -12.62 6.33 4.24
N LEU A 96 -11.84 5.25 4.32
CA LEU A 96 -10.62 5.07 3.50
C LEU A 96 -10.94 5.16 2.01
N LEU A 97 -11.97 4.45 1.55
CA LEU A 97 -12.38 4.49 0.14
C LEU A 97 -12.79 5.90 -0.29
N ALA A 98 -13.52 6.63 0.57
CA ALA A 98 -13.91 8.02 0.31
C ALA A 98 -12.69 8.95 0.19
N GLU A 99 -11.73 8.86 1.12
CA GLU A 99 -10.50 9.68 1.08
C GLU A 99 -9.61 9.33 -0.12
N ARG A 100 -9.51 8.03 -0.49
CA ARG A 100 -8.81 7.62 -1.72
C ARG A 100 -9.51 8.17 -2.95
N ALA A 101 -10.83 8.01 -3.04
CA ALA A 101 -11.60 8.55 -4.17
C ALA A 101 -11.47 10.07 -4.29
N ASP A 102 -11.50 10.80 -3.18
CA ASP A 102 -11.26 12.25 -3.13
C ASP A 102 -9.86 12.58 -3.65
N ALA A 103 -8.83 11.89 -3.16
CA ALA A 103 -7.45 12.08 -3.62
C ALA A 103 -7.33 11.83 -5.13
N PHE A 104 -7.86 10.71 -5.62
CA PHE A 104 -7.84 10.35 -7.05
C PHE A 104 -8.49 11.41 -7.94
N ASN A 105 -9.66 11.91 -7.53
CA ASN A 105 -10.48 12.81 -8.35
C ASN A 105 -10.10 14.29 -8.26
N THR A 106 -9.42 14.71 -7.18
CA THR A 106 -9.19 16.14 -6.93
C THR A 106 -7.73 16.56 -7.07
N GLN A 107 -6.78 15.63 -6.89
CA GLN A 107 -5.36 15.93 -6.84
C GLN A 107 -4.68 15.63 -8.19
N ALA A 108 -3.67 16.45 -8.50
CA ALA A 108 -2.81 16.22 -9.65
C ALA A 108 -2.02 14.91 -9.51
N SER A 109 -1.90 14.18 -10.61
CA SER A 109 -0.99 13.03 -10.69
C SER A 109 0.46 13.50 -10.58
N LEU A 110 1.28 12.68 -9.93
CA LEU A 110 2.74 12.85 -9.91
C LEU A 110 3.42 12.22 -11.13
N LEU A 111 2.69 11.39 -11.90
CA LEU A 111 3.15 10.82 -13.16
C LEU A 111 2.72 11.73 -14.31
N THR A 112 3.55 12.72 -14.60
CA THR A 112 3.23 13.79 -15.57
C THR A 112 3.56 13.44 -17.01
N ALA A 113 4.30 12.35 -17.27
CA ALA A 113 4.68 11.96 -18.61
C ALA A 113 3.49 11.43 -19.44
N ASN A 114 3.68 11.32 -20.76
CA ASN A 114 2.61 10.93 -21.69
C ASN A 114 2.74 9.49 -22.18
N THR A 115 3.90 8.86 -22.00
CA THR A 115 4.13 7.48 -22.44
C THR A 115 4.29 6.54 -21.25
N PHE A 116 4.00 5.25 -21.45
CA PHE A 116 4.17 4.24 -20.42
C PHE A 116 5.61 4.18 -19.88
N PRO A 117 6.67 4.11 -20.72
CA PRO A 117 8.04 3.99 -20.23
C PRO A 117 8.47 5.18 -19.36
N GLU A 118 8.12 6.40 -19.78
CA GLU A 118 8.46 7.61 -19.02
C GLU A 118 7.69 7.69 -17.68
N ARG A 119 6.40 7.30 -17.65
CA ARG A 119 5.65 7.23 -16.38
C ARG A 119 6.21 6.14 -15.46
N LEU A 120 6.63 5.01 -16.02
CA LEU A 120 7.26 3.95 -15.26
C LEU A 120 8.60 4.40 -14.66
N GLU A 121 9.39 5.18 -15.40
CA GLU A 121 10.60 5.82 -14.87
C GLU A 121 10.28 6.77 -13.71
N GLN A 122 9.29 7.65 -13.88
CA GLN A 122 8.82 8.55 -12.82
C GLN A 122 8.35 7.78 -11.57
N TYR A 123 7.59 6.70 -11.77
CA TYR A 123 7.18 5.79 -10.71
C TYR A 123 8.39 5.24 -9.96
N GLY A 124 9.36 4.65 -10.68
CA GLY A 124 10.56 4.09 -10.08
C GLY A 124 11.35 5.09 -9.24
N VAL A 125 11.52 6.33 -9.74
CA VAL A 125 12.21 7.41 -9.00
C VAL A 125 11.49 7.77 -7.70
N LEU A 126 10.16 7.87 -7.72
CA LEU A 126 9.36 8.22 -6.55
C LEU A 126 9.40 7.11 -5.49
N ILE A 127 9.34 5.84 -5.92
CA ILE A 127 9.42 4.68 -5.02
C ILE A 127 10.81 4.59 -4.39
N ALA A 128 11.88 4.73 -5.20
CA ALA A 128 13.26 4.70 -4.72
C ALA A 128 13.55 5.80 -3.69
N TYR A 129 12.92 6.98 -3.83
CA TYR A 129 13.02 8.04 -2.82
C TYR A 129 12.45 7.60 -1.46
N VAL A 130 11.28 6.96 -1.43
CA VAL A 130 10.68 6.48 -0.18
C VAL A 130 11.52 5.38 0.46
N GLU A 131 12.05 4.45 -0.34
CA GLU A 131 12.97 3.41 0.15
C GLU A 131 14.24 4.00 0.77
N LYS A 132 14.78 5.06 0.16
CA LYS A 132 15.92 5.79 0.73
C LYS A 132 15.56 6.43 2.07
N LEU A 133 14.41 7.10 2.18
CA LEU A 133 13.95 7.69 3.44
C LEU A 133 13.82 6.62 4.55
N TRP A 134 13.30 5.45 4.21
CA TRP A 134 13.18 4.35 5.16
C TRP A 134 14.55 3.77 5.56
N THR A 135 15.47 3.62 4.60
CA THR A 135 16.86 3.21 4.88
C THR A 135 17.55 4.21 5.81
N ASP A 136 17.41 5.52 5.53
CA ASP A 136 17.93 6.60 6.37
C ASP A 136 17.34 6.53 7.80
N ALA A 137 16.04 6.20 7.94
CA ALA A 137 15.41 5.99 9.24
C ALA A 137 16.02 4.80 10.01
N CYS A 138 16.28 3.68 9.32
CA CYS A 138 16.92 2.50 9.90
C CYS A 138 18.34 2.81 10.41
N GLU A 139 19.12 3.55 9.62
CA GLU A 139 20.47 3.98 10.04
C GLU A 139 20.44 4.89 11.26
N LEU A 140 19.53 5.88 11.27
CA LEU A 140 19.36 6.78 12.41
C LEU A 140 18.97 6.01 13.68
N PHE A 141 18.12 4.99 13.55
CA PHE A 141 17.76 4.12 14.66
C PHE A 141 18.98 3.39 15.22
N HIS A 142 19.80 2.77 14.38
CA HIS A 142 20.99 2.04 14.81
C HIS A 142 22.07 2.95 15.44
N ARG A 143 22.11 4.23 15.05
CA ARG A 143 22.99 5.23 15.68
C ARG A 143 22.44 5.79 17.00
N GLY A 144 21.28 5.32 17.47
CA GLY A 144 20.63 5.79 18.70
C GLY A 144 19.94 7.15 18.55
N ASN A 145 19.80 7.68 17.33
CA ASN A 145 19.07 8.91 17.09
C ASN A 145 17.57 8.64 16.90
N PHE A 146 16.93 8.20 17.99
CA PHE A 146 15.54 7.77 18.00
C PHE A 146 14.53 8.83 17.56
N PRO A 147 14.65 10.13 17.96
CA PRO A 147 13.73 11.14 17.47
C PRO A 147 13.79 11.32 15.95
N MET A 148 14.98 11.34 15.37
CA MET A 148 15.12 11.49 13.92
C MET A 148 14.70 10.23 13.16
N ALA A 149 14.97 9.04 13.70
CA ALA A 149 14.47 7.78 13.14
C ALA A 149 12.94 7.76 13.09
N ALA A 150 12.28 8.17 14.19
CA ALA A 150 10.83 8.30 14.26
C ALA A 150 10.29 9.34 13.27
N PHE A 151 10.92 10.52 13.19
CA PHE A 151 10.54 11.55 12.21
C PHE A 151 10.60 11.04 10.78
N MET A 152 11.73 10.42 10.39
CA MET A 152 11.91 9.86 9.04
C MET A 152 10.90 8.75 8.75
N SER A 153 10.58 7.94 9.76
CA SER A 153 9.55 6.90 9.64
C SER A 153 8.15 7.50 9.39
N ILE A 154 7.79 8.58 10.10
CA ILE A 154 6.54 9.30 9.85
C ILE A 154 6.53 9.93 8.45
N LEU A 155 7.66 10.48 8.00
CA LEU A 155 7.79 11.01 6.64
C LEU A 155 7.62 9.92 5.57
N VAL A 156 8.15 8.71 5.79
CA VAL A 156 7.89 7.55 4.92
C VAL A 156 6.40 7.25 4.88
N ILE A 157 5.73 7.17 6.04
CA ILE A 157 4.28 6.92 6.12
C ILE A 157 3.50 7.98 5.33
N GLU A 158 3.91 9.25 5.43
CA GLU A 158 3.32 10.37 4.70
C GLU A 158 3.47 10.21 3.18
N GLU A 159 4.69 9.97 2.69
CA GLU A 159 4.94 9.81 1.27
C GLU A 159 4.28 8.54 0.73
N VAL A 160 4.25 7.43 1.47
CA VAL A 160 3.44 6.26 1.12
C VAL A 160 1.97 6.66 0.91
N GLY A 161 1.37 7.42 1.83
CA GLY A 161 -0.01 7.90 1.71
C GLY A 161 -0.28 8.70 0.44
N LYS A 162 0.69 9.53 0.04
CA LYS A 162 0.66 10.37 -1.17
C LYS A 162 0.84 9.56 -2.46
N LEU A 163 1.69 8.53 -2.43
CA LEU A 163 2.04 7.70 -3.59
C LEU A 163 1.11 6.49 -3.78
N THR A 164 0.14 6.26 -2.88
CA THR A 164 -0.83 5.14 -2.96
C THR A 164 -1.54 4.98 -4.30
N ARG A 165 -1.69 6.07 -5.06
CA ARG A 165 -2.40 6.08 -6.35
C ARG A 165 -1.56 5.70 -7.56
N LEU A 166 -0.23 5.73 -7.47
CA LEU A 166 0.62 5.67 -8.68
C LEU A 166 0.47 4.37 -9.47
N ALA A 167 0.34 3.24 -8.78
CA ALA A 167 0.18 1.94 -9.44
C ALA A 167 -1.13 1.88 -10.24
N GLU A 168 -2.22 2.44 -9.71
CA GLU A 168 -3.47 2.53 -10.46
C GLU A 168 -3.33 3.47 -11.66
N GLU A 169 -2.58 4.57 -11.55
CA GLU A 169 -2.32 5.47 -12.69
C GLU A 169 -1.47 4.84 -13.80
N LEU A 170 -0.55 3.94 -13.45
CA LEU A 170 0.15 3.10 -14.43
C LEU A 170 -0.81 2.08 -15.05
N ILE A 171 -1.62 1.41 -14.23
CA ILE A 171 -2.63 0.46 -14.70
C ILE A 171 -3.64 1.15 -15.61
N TYR A 172 -3.96 2.43 -15.42
CA TYR A 172 -4.94 3.16 -16.23
C TYR A 172 -4.34 4.29 -17.06
N LEU A 173 -3.12 4.09 -17.57
CA LEU A 173 -2.43 5.04 -18.45
C LEU A 173 -3.31 5.66 -19.53
N ASP A 174 -4.15 4.83 -20.17
CA ASP A 174 -4.96 5.21 -21.34
C ASP A 174 -6.34 5.77 -20.95
N ALA A 175 -6.68 5.73 -19.66
CA ALA A 175 -7.89 6.38 -19.17
C ALA A 175 -7.59 7.87 -18.95
N PRO A 176 -8.49 8.78 -19.35
CA PRO A 176 -8.32 10.18 -19.02
C PRO A 176 -8.29 10.33 -17.50
N LEU A 177 -7.17 10.83 -16.98
CA LEU A 177 -7.09 11.20 -15.57
C LEU A 177 -8.16 12.28 -15.30
N PRO A 178 -8.88 12.21 -14.17
CA PRO A 178 -9.79 13.27 -13.80
C PRO A 178 -9.03 14.59 -13.75
N ILE A 179 -9.63 15.64 -14.32
CA ILE A 179 -9.04 16.98 -14.27
C ILE A 179 -8.91 17.36 -12.80
N ALA A 180 -7.67 17.47 -12.34
CA ALA A 180 -7.40 17.83 -10.96
C ALA A 180 -8.06 19.17 -10.66
N ARG A 181 -8.98 19.17 -9.70
CA ARG A 181 -9.61 20.41 -9.21
C ARG A 181 -8.58 21.33 -8.56
N HIS A 182 -7.50 20.75 -8.04
CA HIS A 182 -6.40 21.46 -7.42
C HIS A 182 -5.08 21.14 -8.12
N PRO A 183 -4.32 22.15 -8.58
CA PRO A 183 -3.03 21.94 -9.24
C PRO A 183 -1.92 21.50 -8.26
N VAL A 184 -2.24 21.36 -6.97
CA VAL A 184 -1.26 21.07 -5.91
C VAL A 184 -1.60 19.73 -5.27
N VAL A 185 -0.56 18.95 -5.01
CA VAL A 185 -0.62 17.68 -4.29
C VAL A 185 -1.12 17.90 -2.85
N GLU A 186 -1.76 16.87 -2.26
CA GLU A 186 -2.27 16.90 -0.89
C GLU A 186 -1.28 17.55 0.09
N LYS A 187 -1.76 18.51 0.87
CA LYS A 187 -0.96 19.20 1.90
C LYS A 187 -1.30 18.73 3.31
N SER A 188 -2.44 18.07 3.50
CA SER A 188 -2.86 17.56 4.79
C SER A 188 -2.03 16.35 5.18
N HIS A 189 -1.07 16.55 6.09
CA HIS A 189 -0.30 15.47 6.73
C HIS A 189 -1.26 14.42 7.34
N ARG A 190 -2.31 14.88 8.03
CA ARG A 190 -3.34 14.01 8.62
C ARG A 190 -3.98 13.07 7.61
N LYS A 191 -4.43 13.59 6.46
CA LYS A 191 -5.04 12.75 5.42
C LYS A 191 -4.05 11.71 4.89
N LYS A 192 -2.80 12.08 4.68
CA LYS A 192 -1.76 11.16 4.20
C LYS A 192 -1.47 10.05 5.22
N HIS A 193 -1.33 10.40 6.50
CA HIS A 193 -1.20 9.43 7.59
C HIS A 193 -2.39 8.47 7.61
N PHE A 194 -3.62 9.00 7.53
CA PHE A 194 -4.84 8.19 7.51
C PHE A 194 -4.86 7.22 6.32
N ILE A 195 -4.66 7.70 5.09
CA ILE A 195 -4.68 6.86 3.88
C ILE A 195 -3.61 5.77 3.97
N SER A 196 -2.37 6.13 4.33
CA SER A 196 -1.24 5.20 4.43
C SER A 196 -1.50 4.11 5.46
N VAL A 197 -1.73 4.51 6.72
CA VAL A 197 -1.91 3.57 7.83
C VAL A 197 -3.14 2.69 7.61
N MET A 198 -4.27 3.25 7.18
CA MET A 198 -5.48 2.47 6.98
C MET A 198 -5.35 1.50 5.80
N SER A 199 -4.68 1.89 4.72
CA SER A 199 -4.50 1.02 3.55
C SER A 199 -3.64 -0.21 3.87
N GLY A 200 -2.59 -0.06 4.66
CA GLY A 200 -1.72 -1.19 5.00
C GLY A 200 -2.13 -1.91 6.27
N ALA A 201 -2.38 -1.21 7.38
CA ALA A 201 -2.58 -1.85 8.68
C ALA A 201 -3.93 -2.56 8.86
N LEU A 202 -4.97 -2.20 8.09
CA LEU A 202 -6.27 -2.91 8.18
C LEU A 202 -6.16 -4.35 7.69
N VAL A 203 -5.41 -4.59 6.62
CA VAL A 203 -5.33 -5.90 5.93
C VAL A 203 -4.03 -6.65 6.17
N ASN A 204 -2.97 -5.98 6.66
CA ASN A 204 -1.69 -6.62 6.93
C ASN A 204 -1.75 -7.43 8.26
N ALA A 205 -1.85 -8.76 8.13
CA ALA A 205 -1.80 -9.69 9.26
C ALA A 205 -0.39 -9.85 9.86
N ARG A 206 0.65 -9.65 9.04
CA ARG A 206 2.06 -9.69 9.47
C ARG A 206 2.35 -8.57 10.48
N LEU A 207 1.84 -7.36 10.25
CA LEU A 207 2.03 -6.22 11.13
C LEU A 207 1.58 -6.50 12.58
N GLU A 208 0.44 -7.20 12.77
CA GLU A 208 -0.02 -7.59 14.10
C GLU A 208 0.87 -8.63 14.78
N ARG A 209 1.45 -9.55 14.01
CA ARG A 209 2.38 -10.57 14.53
C ARG A 209 3.68 -9.93 15.01
N ILE A 210 4.14 -8.90 14.30
CA ILE A 210 5.42 -8.22 14.58
C ILE A 210 5.25 -7.20 15.71
N LEU A 211 4.34 -6.24 15.56
CA LEU A 211 4.14 -5.14 16.49
C LEU A 211 3.16 -5.45 17.64
N GLY A 212 2.34 -6.48 17.48
CA GLY A 212 1.27 -6.80 18.42
C GLY A 212 -0.03 -6.05 18.14
N LYS A 213 -1.16 -6.71 18.43
CA LYS A 213 -2.52 -6.20 18.19
C LYS A 213 -2.80 -4.83 18.84
N ASN A 214 -2.30 -4.61 20.06
CA ASN A 214 -2.51 -3.36 20.78
C ASN A 214 -1.79 -2.19 20.12
N THR A 215 -0.58 -2.41 19.62
CA THR A 215 0.20 -1.41 18.88
C THR A 215 -0.49 -1.05 17.57
N VAL A 216 -0.95 -2.04 16.80
CA VAL A 216 -1.69 -1.81 15.56
C VAL A 216 -2.97 -1.01 15.82
N ARG A 217 -3.75 -1.35 16.84
CA ARG A 217 -4.95 -0.60 17.23
C ARG A 217 -4.64 0.85 17.62
N ARG A 218 -3.56 1.07 18.38
CA ARG A 218 -3.10 2.40 18.78
C ARG A 218 -2.72 3.22 17.57
N VAL A 219 -1.90 2.67 16.66
CA VAL A 219 -1.48 3.35 15.42
C VAL A 219 -2.68 3.69 14.53
N LEU A 220 -3.64 2.77 14.39
CA LEU A 220 -4.88 3.05 13.67
C LEU A 220 -5.64 4.24 14.28
N HIS A 221 -5.70 4.33 15.62
CA HIS A 221 -6.31 5.48 16.29
C HIS A 221 -5.50 6.77 16.10
N GLU A 222 -4.17 6.71 16.23
CA GLU A 222 -3.27 7.86 16.03
C GLU A 222 -3.34 8.44 14.61
N ALA A 223 -3.62 7.60 13.60
CA ALA A 223 -3.84 8.03 12.22
C ALA A 223 -5.23 8.62 11.98
N GLU A 224 -6.23 8.29 12.79
CA GLU A 224 -7.55 8.94 12.74
C GLU A 224 -7.55 10.31 13.40
N SER A 225 -6.73 10.47 14.42
CA SER A 225 -6.48 11.72 15.15
C SER A 225 -5.29 12.48 14.55
N ASP A 226 -4.89 13.57 15.20
CA ASP A 226 -3.69 14.35 14.84
C ASP A 226 -2.46 13.90 15.65
N GLU A 227 -2.50 12.74 16.31
CA GLU A 227 -1.41 12.28 17.20
C GLU A 227 -0.12 11.94 16.46
N LEU A 228 -0.21 11.41 15.23
CA LEU A 228 1.00 11.23 14.40
C LEU A 228 1.65 12.56 14.01
N GLU A 229 0.86 13.60 13.74
CA GLU A 229 1.42 14.95 13.47
C GLU A 229 2.04 15.56 14.72
N LYS A 230 1.40 15.39 15.90
CA LYS A 230 2.00 15.81 17.17
C LYS A 230 3.33 15.08 17.42
N THR A 231 3.36 13.77 17.20
CA THR A 231 4.59 12.97 17.30
C THR A 231 5.65 13.50 16.34
N ARG A 232 5.28 13.84 15.09
CA ARG A 232 6.17 14.43 14.09
C ARG A 232 6.83 15.70 14.61
N GLN A 233 6.06 16.61 15.21
CA GLN A 233 6.60 17.86 15.77
C GLN A 233 7.49 17.61 16.99
N GLN A 234 7.11 16.67 17.86
CA GLN A 234 7.89 16.27 19.04
C GLN A 234 9.26 15.69 18.68
N CYS A 235 9.43 15.15 17.48
CA CYS A 235 10.72 14.65 17.00
C CYS A 235 11.71 15.78 16.62
N LEU A 236 11.21 16.99 16.33
CA LEU A 236 12.00 18.06 15.73
C LEU A 236 12.32 19.19 16.70
N TYR A 237 11.38 19.54 17.57
CA TYR A 237 11.43 20.79 18.32
C TYR A 237 11.56 20.56 19.83
N VAL A 238 12.37 21.41 20.47
CA VAL A 238 12.35 21.58 21.92
C VAL A 238 11.01 22.20 22.31
N ASP A 239 10.44 21.73 23.40
CA ASP A 239 9.11 22.13 23.84
C ASP A 239 9.06 22.28 25.37
N MET A 240 7.93 22.75 25.91
CA MET A 240 7.67 22.83 27.34
C MET A 240 6.74 21.69 27.76
N ALA A 241 7.13 20.92 28.78
CA ALA A 241 6.27 19.94 29.44
C ALA A 241 6.39 20.10 30.95
N GLU A 242 5.24 20.17 31.65
CA GLU A 242 5.19 20.26 33.12
C GLU A 242 6.07 21.40 33.69
N GLY A 243 6.13 22.54 32.98
CA GLY A 243 6.89 23.71 33.41
C GLY A 243 8.41 23.65 33.16
N ARG A 244 8.94 22.61 32.50
CA ARG A 244 10.35 22.50 32.10
C ARG A 244 10.53 22.36 30.59
N ALA A 245 11.68 22.81 30.09
CA ALA A 245 12.08 22.51 28.72
C ALA A 245 12.36 21.01 28.57
N VAL A 246 11.91 20.43 27.46
CA VAL A 246 12.13 19.04 27.09
C VAL A 246 12.67 18.97 25.67
N THR A 247 13.66 18.11 25.47
CA THR A 247 14.24 17.82 24.15
C THR A 247 13.49 16.69 23.44
N PRO A 248 13.60 16.57 22.11
CA PRO A 248 13.05 15.44 21.38
C PRO A 248 13.51 14.07 21.91
N THR A 249 14.77 13.95 22.36
CA THR A 249 15.33 12.71 22.93
C THR A 249 14.63 12.28 24.22
N GLU A 250 14.10 13.22 24.99
CA GLU A 250 13.31 12.92 26.20
C GLU A 250 11.86 12.53 25.87
N ARG A 251 11.35 12.95 24.70
CA ARG A 251 9.97 12.65 24.26
C ARG A 251 9.88 11.33 23.49
N ILE A 252 10.89 11.03 22.67
CA ILE A 252 10.88 9.90 21.74
C ILE A 252 12.04 8.96 22.07
N GLY A 253 11.72 7.91 22.83
CA GLY A 253 12.66 6.84 23.15
C GLY A 253 12.74 5.75 22.07
N GLU A 254 13.69 4.84 22.25
CA GLU A 254 13.91 3.66 21.41
C GLU A 254 12.62 2.88 21.09
N PRO A 255 11.74 2.55 22.06
CA PRO A 255 10.58 1.71 21.76
C PRO A 255 9.64 2.33 20.72
N ARG A 256 9.41 3.64 20.82
CA ARG A 256 8.53 4.36 19.89
C ARG A 256 9.16 4.51 18.51
N ALA A 257 10.47 4.80 18.44
CA ALA A 257 11.18 4.87 17.18
C ALA A 257 11.17 3.50 16.48
N ARG A 258 11.43 2.41 17.22
CA ARG A 258 11.39 1.04 16.71
C ARG A 258 10.02 0.69 16.12
N GLU A 259 8.95 1.00 16.84
CA GLU A 259 7.58 0.76 16.37
C GLU A 259 7.30 1.49 15.04
N LEU A 260 7.67 2.78 14.96
CA LEU A 260 7.43 3.59 13.78
C LEU A 260 8.29 3.15 12.58
N THR A 261 9.55 2.77 12.79
CA THR A 261 10.44 2.33 11.70
C THR A 261 10.00 0.99 11.10
N ILE A 262 9.57 0.04 11.94
CA ILE A 262 8.96 -1.21 11.47
C ILE A 262 7.64 -0.92 10.73
N LEU A 263 6.75 -0.13 11.34
CA LEU A 263 5.47 0.25 10.74
C LEU A 263 5.68 0.89 9.36
N ALA A 264 6.61 1.83 9.24
CA ALA A 264 6.89 2.54 7.99
C ALA A 264 7.36 1.58 6.88
N GLY A 265 8.25 0.64 7.20
CA GLY A 265 8.71 -0.37 6.24
C GLY A 265 7.57 -1.29 5.78
N GLU A 266 6.80 -1.83 6.72
CA GLU A 266 5.67 -2.71 6.43
C GLU A 266 4.59 -2.00 5.58
N LEU A 267 4.26 -0.75 5.88
CA LEU A 267 3.32 0.04 5.07
C LEU A 267 3.89 0.35 3.69
N MET A 268 5.19 0.67 3.60
CA MET A 268 5.87 0.91 2.34
C MET A 268 5.78 -0.32 1.42
N ALA A 269 6.15 -1.51 1.89
CA ALA A 269 6.06 -2.72 1.07
C ALA A 269 4.61 -3.06 0.68
N GLU A 270 3.69 -3.04 1.64
CA GLU A 270 2.29 -3.43 1.40
C GLU A 270 1.58 -2.53 0.38
N ILE A 271 1.92 -1.24 0.36
CA ILE A 271 1.20 -0.23 -0.43
C ILE A 271 1.94 0.10 -1.72
N LEU A 272 3.27 0.22 -1.66
CA LEU A 272 4.10 0.62 -2.78
C LEU A 272 4.68 -0.58 -3.55
N GLY A 273 4.82 -1.75 -2.92
CA GLY A 273 5.17 -3.01 -3.56
C GLY A 273 4.02 -3.60 -4.37
N HIS A 274 3.51 -2.86 -5.35
CA HIS A 274 2.37 -3.31 -6.15
C HIS A 274 2.74 -4.42 -7.13
N PHE A 275 3.97 -4.36 -7.65
CA PHE A 275 4.52 -5.40 -8.51
C PHE A 275 5.14 -6.51 -7.62
N PRO A 276 4.88 -7.80 -7.90
CA PRO A 276 5.31 -8.90 -7.03
C PRO A 276 6.81 -8.90 -6.71
N TRP A 277 7.66 -8.61 -7.70
CA TRP A 277 9.11 -8.55 -7.51
C TRP A 277 9.57 -7.33 -6.70
N GLU A 278 8.87 -6.21 -6.79
CA GLU A 278 9.13 -5.05 -5.93
C GLU A 278 8.74 -5.31 -4.49
N PHE A 279 7.55 -5.91 -4.29
CA PHE A 279 7.10 -6.36 -2.99
C PHE A 279 8.13 -7.30 -2.35
N GLU A 280 8.56 -8.33 -3.08
CA GLU A 280 9.52 -9.31 -2.59
C GLU A 280 10.86 -8.66 -2.24
N ARG A 281 11.39 -7.79 -3.11
CA ARG A 281 12.61 -7.03 -2.83
C ARG A 281 12.48 -6.16 -1.58
N MET A 282 11.39 -5.40 -1.45
CA MET A 282 11.16 -4.54 -0.28
C MET A 282 11.05 -5.37 0.99
N MET A 283 10.32 -6.49 0.94
CA MET A 283 10.17 -7.41 2.07
C MET A 283 11.49 -8.04 2.48
N LEU A 284 12.38 -8.39 1.55
CA LEU A 284 13.72 -8.88 1.88
C LEU A 284 14.50 -7.85 2.71
N ASN A 285 14.44 -6.58 2.33
CA ASN A 285 15.10 -5.49 3.06
C ASN A 285 14.49 -5.30 4.46
N ILE A 286 13.15 -5.32 4.56
CA ILE A 286 12.41 -5.18 5.83
C ILE A 286 12.76 -6.33 6.77
N VAL A 287 12.67 -7.57 6.31
CA VAL A 287 12.99 -8.77 7.11
C VAL A 287 14.45 -8.73 7.57
N ALA A 288 15.38 -8.29 6.72
CA ALA A 288 16.78 -8.13 7.10
C ALA A 288 16.96 -7.12 8.24
N TYR A 289 16.31 -5.95 8.16
CA TYR A 289 16.32 -4.96 9.23
C TYR A 289 15.67 -5.48 10.52
N GLU A 290 14.51 -6.13 10.43
CA GLU A 290 13.80 -6.71 11.57
C GLU A 290 14.64 -7.77 12.29
N ARG A 291 15.41 -8.57 11.54
CA ARG A 291 16.38 -9.51 12.09
C ARG A 291 17.52 -8.80 12.82
N GLN A 292 18.03 -7.68 12.28
CA GLN A 292 19.03 -6.86 12.96
C GLN A 292 18.51 -6.24 14.27
N LEU A 293 17.20 -5.97 14.36
CA LEU A 293 16.53 -5.56 15.60
C LEU A 293 16.33 -6.71 16.61
N GLY A 294 16.73 -7.94 16.27
CA GLY A 294 16.56 -9.12 17.10
C GLY A 294 15.10 -9.60 17.21
N LEU A 295 14.26 -9.33 16.21
CA LEU A 295 12.91 -9.90 16.18
C LEU A 295 12.98 -11.43 15.95
N PRO A 296 12.16 -12.22 16.65
CA PRO A 296 12.12 -13.68 16.47
C PRO A 296 11.78 -14.11 15.03
N GLU A 297 12.49 -15.11 14.51
CA GLU A 297 12.33 -15.58 13.12
C GLU A 297 10.88 -15.98 12.80
N ASN A 298 10.20 -16.65 13.74
CA ASN A 298 8.79 -17.06 13.58
C ASN A 298 7.80 -15.87 13.44
N LYS A 299 8.19 -14.67 13.86
CA LYS A 299 7.41 -13.44 13.66
C LYS A 299 7.68 -12.80 12.30
N ILE A 300 8.90 -12.93 11.79
CA ILE A 300 9.37 -12.24 10.59
C ILE A 300 9.39 -13.12 9.33
N GLU A 301 9.22 -14.44 9.43
CA GLU A 301 9.04 -15.32 8.27
C GLU A 301 7.69 -15.08 7.58
N ARG A 302 7.68 -15.11 6.25
CA ARG A 302 6.45 -15.11 5.45
C ARG A 302 5.85 -16.52 5.51
N ARG A 303 4.58 -16.63 5.91
CA ARG A 303 3.82 -17.88 5.83
C ARG A 303 3.13 -17.97 4.49
#